data_AF-A0A010SPK7-F1
#
_entry.id   AF-A0A010SPK7-F1
#
_cell.length_a   1.000
_cell.length_b   1.000
_cell.length_c   1.000
_cell.angle_alpha   90.00
_cell.angle_beta   90.00
_cell.angle_gamma   90.00
#
_symmetry.space_group_name_H-M   'P 1'
#
loop_
_entity.id
_entity.type
_entity.pdbx_description
1 polymer ?
#
loop_
_entity_poly.entity_id
_entity_poly.type
_entity_poly.pdbx_seq_one_letter_code
_entity_poly.pdbx_strand_id
1 'polypeptide(L)' 'MAALPTALQVKTRVQSRADRADDIARLKLELELPELDYVDTSAQIELQKALHRWPLLAEMERLQVAVQPKMHQCELETLS' A
#
# COMPACT_ATOMS: atom_id res chain seq x y z
N MET A 1 1.68 -27.18 6.16
CA MET A 1 0.59 -26.20 6.33
C MET A 1 1.19 -24.81 6.30
N ALA A 2 0.78 -23.93 5.37
CA ALA A 2 1.29 -22.56 5.32
C ALA A 2 0.64 -21.75 6.45
N ALA A 3 1.43 -21.26 7.40
CA ALA A 3 0.94 -20.41 8.48
C ALA A 3 0.47 -19.07 7.90
N LEU A 4 -0.72 -18.61 8.29
CA LEU A 4 -1.20 -17.28 7.94
C LEU A 4 -0.29 -16.23 8.61
N PRO A 5 0.12 -15.18 7.88
CA PRO A 5 0.89 -14.09 8.48
C PRO A 5 0.10 -13.51 9.65
N THR A 6 0.72 -13.46 10.83
CA THR A 6 0.09 -12.89 12.02
C THR A 6 -0.15 -11.40 11.79
N ALA A 7 -1.24 -10.84 12.33
CA ALA A 7 -1.58 -9.42 12.17
C ALA A 7 -0.42 -8.46 12.51
N LEU A 8 0.47 -8.86 13.43
CA LEU A 8 1.70 -8.14 13.77
C LEU A 8 2.67 -8.04 12.58
N GLN A 9 2.89 -9.12 11.84
CA GLN A 9 3.79 -9.15 10.67
C GLN A 9 3.28 -8.26 9.54
N VAL A 10 1.96 -8.17 9.37
CA VAL A 10 1.33 -7.29 8.37
C VAL A 10 1.59 -5.82 8.73
N LYS A 11 1.44 -5.44 10.00
CA LYS A 11 1.73 -4.08 10.48
C LYS A 11 3.20 -3.70 10.29
N THR A 12 4.13 -4.61 10.63
CA THR A 12 5.56 -4.40 10.40
C THR A 12 5.88 -4.20 8.92
N ARG A 13 5.21 -4.92 8.01
CA ARG A 13 5.40 -4.76 6.57
C ARG A 13 4.88 -3.41 6.05
N VAL A 14 3.77 -2.91 6.60
CA VAL A 14 3.25 -1.57 6.27
C VAL A 14 4.20 -0.48 6.76
N GLN A 15 4.71 -0.60 7.99
CA GLN A 15 5.72 0.33 8.52
C GLN A 15 6.97 0.35 7.64
N SER A 16 7.49 -0.83 7.26
CA SER A 16 8.69 -0.90 6.40
C SER A 16 8.51 -0.26 5.02
N ARG A 17 7.27 -0.13 4.52
CA ARG A 17 6.99 0.57 3.26
C ARG A 17 6.95 2.09 3.44
N ALA A 18 6.40 2.56 4.56
CA ALA A 18 6.44 3.98 4.92
C ALA A 18 7.89 4.44 5.12
N ASP A 19 8.68 3.66 5.88
CA ASP A 19 10.10 3.96 6.11
C ASP A 19 10.90 4.08 4.80
N ARG A 20 10.61 3.21 3.81
CA ARG A 20 11.22 3.26 2.48
C ARG A 20 10.86 4.53 1.71
N ALA A 21 9.60 4.98 1.79
CA ALA A 21 9.18 6.22 1.13
C ALA A 21 9.91 7.43 1.72
N ASP A 22 10.07 7.45 3.04
CA ASP A 22 10.77 8.52 3.76
C ASP A 22 12.27 8.55 3.44
N ASP A 23 12.92 7.39 3.40
CA ASP A 23 14.33 7.30 3.01
C ASP A 23 14.56 7.79 1.56
N ILE A 24 13.61 7.54 0.65
CA ILE A 24 13.65 8.06 -0.72
C ILE A 24 13.49 9.58 -0.74
N ALA A 25 12.61 10.14 0.10
CA ALA A 25 12.49 11.58 0.25
C ALA A 25 13.79 12.21 0.78
N ARG A 26 14.46 11.55 1.75
CA ARG A 26 15.77 11.99 2.26
C ARG A 26 16.84 11.95 1.17
N LEU A 27 16.93 10.86 0.41
CA LEU A 27 17.89 10.72 -0.69
C LEU A 27 17.67 11.76 -1.79
N LYS A 28 16.41 12.09 -2.08
CA LYS A 28 16.08 13.16 -3.04
C LYS A 28 16.64 14.51 -2.63
N LEU A 29 16.51 14.83 -1.34
CA LEU A 29 17.06 16.07 -0.78
C LEU A 29 18.60 16.08 -0.87
N GLU A 30 19.25 14.98 -0.51
CA GLU A 30 20.71 14.89 -0.47
C GLU A 30 21.36 14.88 -1.87
N LEU A 31 20.67 14.31 -2.85
CA LEU A 31 21.15 14.20 -4.23
C LEU A 31 20.66 15.33 -5.15
N GLU A 32 20.00 16.36 -4.59
CA GLU A 32 19.42 17.49 -5.34
C GLU A 32 18.56 17.04 -6.52
N LEU A 33 17.81 15.94 -6.34
CA LEU A 33 16.97 15.38 -7.39
C LEU A 33 15.71 16.24 -7.61
N PRO A 34 15.19 16.32 -8.84
CA PRO A 34 13.96 17.05 -9.12
C PRO A 34 12.77 16.48 -8.32
N GLU A 35 11.83 17.35 -7.96
CA GLU A 35 10.57 16.94 -7.33
C GLU A 35 9.79 16.04 -8.30
N LEU A 36 9.76 14.76 -7.97
CA LEU A 36 8.97 13.73 -8.61
C LEU A 36 8.15 13.06 -7.51
N ASP A 37 6.93 12.65 -7.79
CA ASP A 37 6.16 11.89 -6.81
C ASP A 37 6.72 10.46 -6.70
N TYR A 38 6.99 10.01 -5.47
CA TYR A 38 7.32 8.61 -5.24
C TYR A 38 6.05 7.78 -5.14
N VAL A 39 5.95 6.73 -5.96
CA VAL A 39 4.82 5.80 -5.96
C VAL A 39 5.33 4.38 -5.76
N ASP A 40 5.05 3.79 -4.58
CA ASP A 40 5.36 2.37 -4.32
C ASP A 40 4.30 1.45 -4.95
N THR A 41 4.64 0.82 -6.07
CA THR A 41 3.77 -0.16 -6.75
C THR A 41 3.96 -1.59 -6.25
N SER A 42 4.89 -1.84 -5.31
CA SER A 42 5.22 -3.19 -4.84
C SER A 42 4.02 -3.88 -4.19
N ALA A 43 3.20 -3.13 -3.45
CA ALA A 43 1.97 -3.62 -2.86
C ALA A 43 0.97 -4.11 -3.91
N GLN A 44 0.77 -3.30 -4.95
CA GLN A 44 -0.16 -3.57 -6.03
C GLN A 44 0.26 -4.80 -6.83
N ILE A 45 1.55 -4.92 -7.13
CA ILE A 45 2.10 -6.07 -7.87
C ILE A 45 1.90 -7.37 -7.06
N GLU A 46 2.19 -7.35 -5.75
CA GLU A 46 1.99 -8.53 -4.90
C GLU A 46 0.51 -8.90 -4.76
N LEU A 47 -0.38 -7.92 -4.69
CA LEU A 47 -1.83 -8.15 -4.73
C LEU A 47 -2.25 -8.82 -6.04
N GLN A 48 -1.82 -8.29 -7.19
CA GLN A 48 -2.13 -8.87 -8.49
C GLN A 48 -1.63 -10.33 -8.61
N LYS A 49 -0.42 -10.62 -8.12
CA LYS A 49 0.10 -11.99 -8.08
C LYS A 49 -0.74 -12.90 -7.18
N ALA A 50 -1.17 -12.42 -6.03
CA ALA A 50 -2.03 -13.18 -5.12
C ALA A 50 -3.40 -13.47 -5.77
N LEU A 51 -4.03 -12.47 -6.40
CA LEU A 51 -5.29 -12.65 -7.11
C LEU A 51 -5.17 -13.61 -8.29
N HIS A 52 -4.05 -13.58 -9.03
CA HIS A 52 -3.78 -14.54 -10.09
C HIS A 52 -3.65 -15.98 -9.56
N ARG A 53 -3.05 -16.15 -8.37
CA ARG A 53 -2.92 -17.46 -7.71
C ARG A 53 -4.27 -17.98 -7.18
N TRP A 54 -5.17 -17.10 -6.77
CA TRP A 54 -6.46 -17.45 -6.17
C TRP A 54 -7.62 -16.82 -6.95
N PRO A 55 -8.02 -17.41 -8.09
CA PRO A 55 -9.04 -16.84 -8.97
C PRO A 55 -10.41 -16.65 -8.28
N LEU A 56 -10.76 -17.50 -7.31
CA LEU A 56 -11.99 -17.34 -6.51
C LEU A 56 -11.98 -16.04 -5.68
N LEU A 57 -10.83 -15.65 -5.12
CA LEU A 57 -10.71 -14.38 -4.40
C LEU A 57 -10.88 -13.18 -5.35
N ALA A 58 -10.43 -13.31 -6.59
CA ALA A 58 -10.63 -12.27 -7.61
C ALA A 58 -12.12 -12.08 -8.00
N GLU A 59 -12.91 -13.16 -8.01
CA GLU A 59 -14.37 -13.04 -8.19
C GLU A 59 -15.02 -12.29 -7.02
N MET A 60 -14.57 -12.53 -5.79
CA MET A 60 -15.10 -11.85 -4.61
C MET A 60 -14.80 -10.34 -4.60
N GLU A 61 -13.64 -9.93 -5.10
CA GLU A 61 -13.31 -8.51 -5.31
C GLU A 61 -14.29 -7.86 -6.29
N ARG A 62 -14.59 -8.52 -7.41
CA ARG A 62 -15.58 -8.03 -8.40
C ARG A 62 -16.98 -7.87 -7.81
N LEU A 63 -17.37 -8.78 -6.91
CA LEU A 63 -18.66 -8.71 -6.21
C LEU A 63 -18.70 -7.59 -5.14
N GLN A 64 -17.57 -7.25 -4.52
CA GLN A 64 -17.48 -6.19 -3.52
C GLN A 64 -17.54 -4.77 -4.10
N VAL A 65 -17.11 -4.56 -5.35
CA VAL A 65 -17.19 -3.25 -6.03
C VAL A 65 -18.64 -2.75 -6.13
N ALA A 66 -19.64 -3.65 -6.10
CA ALA A 66 -21.04 -3.28 -6.08
C ALA A 66 -21.53 -2.71 -4.72
N VAL A 67 -20.73 -2.79 -3.63
CA VAL A 67 -21.21 -2.57 -2.25
C VAL A 67 -20.50 -1.43 -1.50
N GLN A 68 -19.41 -0.83 -1.99
CA GLN A 68 -18.73 0.21 -1.20
C GLN A 68 -19.20 1.65 -1.49
N PRO A 69 -19.64 2.41 -0.46
CA PRO A 69 -19.74 3.86 -0.51
C PRO A 69 -18.34 4.49 -0.40
N LYS A 70 -18.15 5.62 -1.10
CA LYS A 70 -17.01 6.55 -0.92
C LYS A 70 -16.82 6.86 0.57
N MET A 71 -15.56 6.86 1.04
CA MET A 71 -14.95 7.72 2.08
C MET A 71 -13.70 7.00 2.67
N HIS A 72 -12.55 7.61 2.98
CA HIS A 72 -12.24 8.99 3.34
C HIS A 72 -10.90 9.46 2.74
N GLN A 73 -10.90 10.67 2.18
CA GLN A 73 -9.74 11.56 2.25
C GLN A 73 -9.51 11.83 3.74
N CYS A 74 -8.37 11.43 4.29
CA CYS A 74 -7.96 11.88 5.62
C CYS A 74 -7.38 13.28 5.40
N GLU A 75 -8.21 14.28 5.67
CA GLU A 75 -7.89 15.70 5.57
C GLU A 75 -6.69 16.04 6.46
N LEU A 76 -5.66 16.55 5.80
CA LEU A 76 -4.51 17.24 6.38
C LEU A 76 -4.97 18.64 6.81
N GLU A 77 -5.81 18.76 7.84
CA GLU A 77 -6.17 20.06 8.40
C GLU A 77 -6.28 19.97 9.93
N THR A 78 -5.22 20.38 10.63
CA THR A 78 -5.28 21.43 11.67
C THR A 78 -3.85 21.72 12.14
N LEU A 79 -3.19 22.63 11.42
CA LEU A 79 -2.27 23.57 12.03
C LEU A 79 -3.14 24.67 12.67
N SER A 80 -3.21 24.73 14.01
CA SER A 80 -3.30 25.97 14.77
C SER A 80 -2.93 25.74 16.23
#